data_AF-A0A5X8XWB4-F1
#
_entry.id   AF-A0A5X8XWB4-F1
#
_cell.length_a   1.000
_cell.length_b   1.000
_cell.length_c   1.000
_cell.angle_alpha   90.00
_cell.angle_beta   90.00
_cell.angle_gamma   90.00
#
_symmetry.space_group_name_H-M   'P 1'
#
loop_
_entity.id
_entity.type
_entity.pdbx_description
1 polymer ?
#
loop_
_entity_poly.entity_id
_entity_poly.type
_entity_poly.pdbx_seq_one_letter_code
_entity_poly.pdbx_strand_id
1 'polypeptide(L)' 'MENELTFTVSFLADHKEVSGIHLTVTLKAEGLGDALNKARLALVKEGYFDIEELSVSVAEDDEPLGIRNE' A
#
# COMPACT_ATOMS: atom_id res chain seq x y z
N MET A 1 -12.71 4.21 -18.60
CA MET A 1 -11.37 3.65 -18.41
C MET A 1 -11.06 3.89 -16.95
N GLU A 2 -11.22 2.86 -16.11
CA GLU A 2 -10.78 2.94 -14.71
C GLU A 2 -9.26 2.82 -14.73
N ASN A 3 -8.57 3.93 -14.48
CA ASN A 3 -7.12 3.94 -14.30
C ASN A 3 -6.82 3.43 -12.89
N GLU A 4 -6.93 2.12 -12.69
CA GLU A 4 -6.49 1.48 -11.45
C GLU A 4 -4.97 1.62 -11.34
N LEU A 5 -4.52 2.41 -10.37
CA LEU A 5 -3.11 2.59 -10.06
C LEU A 5 -2.67 1.57 -9.01
N THR A 6 -1.40 1.17 -9.07
CA THR A 6 -0.83 0.31 -8.04
C THR A 6 -0.28 1.18 -6.93
N PHE A 7 -0.73 0.96 -5.70
CA PHE A 7 -0.28 1.67 -4.51
C PHE A 7 0.45 0.71 -3.59
N THR A 8 1.51 1.20 -2.96
CA THR A 8 2.21 0.55 -1.86
C THR A 8 2.06 1.42 -0.63
N VAL A 9 1.45 0.87 0.42
CA VAL A 9 1.19 1.58 1.68
C VAL A 9 1.93 0.87 2.80
N SER A 10 2.69 1.62 3.59
CA SER A 10 3.39 1.11 4.77
C SER A 10 2.65 1.52 6.04
N PHE A 11 2.52 0.55 6.95
CA PHE A 11 1.82 0.69 8.21
C PHE A 11 2.70 0.22 9.37
N LEU A 12 2.50 0.81 10.52
CA LEU A 12 2.86 0.21 11.81
C LEU A 12 1.58 -0.31 12.44
N ALA A 13 1.55 -1.56 12.89
CA ALA A 13 0.38 -2.13 13.54
C ALA A 13 0.76 -3.17 14.59
N ASP A 14 -0.18 -3.46 15.46
CA ASP A 14 -0.05 -4.48 16.48
C ASP A 14 -0.84 -5.73 16.08
N HIS A 15 -0.35 -6.91 16.46
CA HIS A 15 -1.04 -8.17 16.25
C HIS A 15 -0.82 -9.14 17.41
N LYS A 16 -1.92 -9.54 18.05
CA LYS A 16 -1.94 -10.43 19.22
C LYS A 16 -0.99 -9.90 20.32
N GLU A 17 0.13 -10.58 20.54
CA GLU A 17 1.11 -10.27 21.59
C GLU A 17 2.33 -9.51 21.05
N VAL A 18 2.34 -9.16 19.77
CA VAL A 18 3.45 -8.48 19.10
C VAL A 18 3.01 -7.07 18.70
N SER A 19 3.69 -6.07 19.26
CA SER A 19 3.47 -4.65 18.93
C SER A 19 4.55 -4.11 17.99
N GLY A 20 4.21 -3.07 17.23
CA GLY A 20 5.15 -2.34 16.37
C GLY A 20 5.54 -3.10 15.11
N ILE A 21 4.63 -3.86 14.53
CA ILE A 21 4.88 -4.64 13.31
C ILE A 21 4.85 -3.68 12.11
N HIS A 22 5.95 -3.64 11.37
CA HIS A 22 6.01 -2.90 10.12
C HIS A 22 5.43 -3.75 8.99
N LEU A 23 4.34 -3.28 8.40
CA LEU A 23 3.60 -3.95 7.34
C LEU A 23 3.67 -3.12 6.08
N THR A 24 3.75 -3.78 4.93
CA THR A 24 3.69 -3.12 3.63
C THR A 24 2.64 -3.84 2.79
N VAL A 25 1.65 -3.09 2.32
CA VAL A 25 0.52 -3.61 1.55
C VAL A 25 0.58 -3.00 0.16
N THR A 26 0.69 -3.84 -0.85
CA THR A 26 0.63 -3.44 -2.26
C THR A 26 -0.70 -3.87 -2.86
N LEU A 27 -1.46 -2.92 -3.40
CA LEU A 27 -2.78 -3.18 -3.98
C LEU A 27 -3.10 -2.25 -5.15
N LYS A 28 -4.07 -2.64 -5.97
CA LYS A 28 -4.65 -1.79 -7.00
C LYS A 28 -5.86 -1.03 -6.46
N ALA A 29 -5.94 0.25 -6.76
CA ALA A 29 -7.01 1.12 -6.34
C ALA A 29 -7.25 2.25 -7.35
N GLU A 30 -8.45 2.82 -7.32
CA GLU A 30 -8.82 3.95 -8.19
C GLU A 30 -8.18 5.27 -7.75
N GLY A 31 -7.72 5.34 -6.50
CA GLY A 31 -7.07 6.51 -5.94
C GLY A 31 -6.53 6.26 -4.54
N LEU A 32 -5.79 7.22 -4.02
CA LEU A 32 -5.10 7.10 -2.73
C LEU A 32 -6.06 6.81 -1.57
N GLY A 33 -7.21 7.48 -1.51
CA GLY A 33 -8.20 7.22 -0.46
C GLY A 33 -8.79 5.81 -0.50
N ASP A 34 -9.06 5.28 -1.70
CA ASP A 34 -9.53 3.89 -1.87
C ASP A 34 -8.42 2.89 -1.52
N ALA A 35 -7.17 3.19 -1.90
CA ALA A 35 -6.01 2.37 -1.58
C ALA A 35 -5.82 2.22 -0.06
N LEU A 36 -5.82 3.34 0.66
CA LEU A 36 -5.67 3.36 2.12
C LEU A 36 -6.81 2.61 2.80
N ASN A 37 -8.05 2.84 2.36
CA ASN A 37 -9.21 2.18 2.93
C ASN A 37 -9.16 0.66 2.72
N LYS A 38 -8.89 0.19 1.49
CA LYS A 38 -8.76 -1.23 1.17
C LYS A 38 -7.60 -1.88 1.93
N ALA A 39 -6.44 -1.22 2.01
CA ALA A 39 -5.28 -1.70 2.74
C ALA A 39 -5.58 -1.85 4.25
N ARG A 40 -6.15 -0.81 4.87
CA ARG A 40 -6.53 -0.85 6.29
C ARG A 40 -7.57 -1.93 6.57
N LEU A 41 -8.54 -2.10 5.69
CA LEU A 41 -9.60 -3.10 5.84
C LEU A 41 -9.05 -4.52 5.71
N ALA A 42 -8.03 -4.74 4.88
CA ALA A 42 -7.30 -6.01 4.81
C ALA A 42 -6.56 -6.30 6.13
N LEU A 43 -5.84 -5.32 6.68
CA LEU A 43 -5.13 -5.46 7.95
C LEU A 43 -6.08 -5.77 9.11
N VAL A 44 -7.22 -5.07 9.21
CA VAL A 44 -8.23 -5.35 10.24
C VAL A 44 -8.79 -6.77 10.12
N LYS A 45 -9.03 -7.27 8.89
CA LYS A 45 -9.51 -8.64 8.66
C LYS A 45 -8.51 -9.70 9.11
N GLU A 46 -7.22 -9.43 8.96
CA GLU A 46 -6.15 -10.31 9.43
C GLU A 46 -5.91 -10.19 10.95
N GLY A 47 -6.67 -9.33 11.64
CA GLY A 47 -6.62 -9.18 13.09
C GLY A 47 -5.52 -8.25 13.58
N TYR A 48 -5.03 -7.34 12.73
CA TYR A 48 -4.18 -6.23 13.15
C TYR A 48 -5.03 -5.10 13.76
N PHE A 49 -4.48 -4.42 14.76
CA PHE A 49 -5.08 -3.29 15.44
C PHE A 49 -4.04 -2.20 15.73
N ASP A 50 -4.45 -1.04 16.24
CA ASP A 50 -3.58 0.14 16.42
C ASP A 50 -2.77 0.50 15.16
N ILE A 51 -3.45 0.49 14.02
CA ILE A 51 -2.85 0.71 12.70
C ILE A 51 -2.53 2.19 12.50
N GLU A 52 -1.24 2.52 12.41
CA GLU A 52 -0.70 3.82 12.04
C GLU A 52 -0.14 3.79 10.62
N GLU A 53 -0.53 4.78 9.81
CA GLU A 53 -0.05 4.94 8.44
C GLU A 53 1.29 5.68 8.44
N LEU A 54 2.33 5.06 7.86
CA LEU A 54 3.67 5.65 7.81
C LEU A 54 3.93 6.36 6.48
N SER A 55 3.60 5.69 5.38
CA SER A 55 3.83 6.23 4.04
C SER A 55 2.93 5.56 3.01
N VAL A 56 2.67 6.29 1.93
CA VAL A 56 1.99 5.78 0.75
C VAL A 56 2.76 6.20 -0.48
N SER A 57 3.03 5.24 -1.34
CA SER A 57 3.72 5.42 -2.62
C SER A 57 2.83 4.89 -3.73
N VAL A 58 2.76 5.62 -4.84
CA VAL A 58 2.15 5.12 -6.07
C VAL A 58 3.27 4.49 -6.89
N ALA A 59 3.09 3.25 -7.31
CA ALA A 59 3.90 2.69 -8.38
C ALA A 59 3.40 3.33 -9.68
N GLU A 60 4.03 4.43 -10.08
CA GLU A 60 3.93 4.92 -11.44
C GLU A 60 4.55 3.84 -12.34
N ASP A 61 3.81 3.40 -13.35
CA ASP A 61 4.35 2.51 -14.38
C ASP A 61 5.55 3.26 -15.00
N ASP A 62 6.77 2.85 -14.64
CA ASP A 62 7.98 3.35 -15.27
C ASP A 62 7.77 3.19 -16.78
N GLU A 63 7.75 4.31 -17.51
CA GLU A 63 7.96 4.25 -18.95
C GLU A 63 9.19 3.36 -19.16
N PRO A 64 9.16 2.39 -20.10
CA PRO A 64 10.30 1.51 -20.29
C PRO A 64 11.53 2.38 -20.57
N LEU A 65 12.41 2.50 -19.56
CA LEU A 65 13.72 3.14 -19.65
C LEU A 65 14.68 2.23 -20.43
N GLY A 66 14.21 1.70 -21.55
CA GLY A 66 15.06 1.02 -22.51
C GLY A 66 16.17 1.97 -22.91
N ILE A 67 17.41 1.49 -22.88
CA ILE A 67 18.58 2.25 -23.31
C ILE A 67 18.30 2.78 -24.72
N ARG A 68 18.06 4.10 -24.82
CA ARG A 68 18.05 4.81 -26.09
C ARG A 68 19.51 4.96 -26.47
N ASN A 69 19.99 4.10 -27.35
CA ASN A 69 21.27 4.33 -28.02
C ASN A 69 21.08 5.56 -28.92
N GLU A 70 21.53 6.72 -28.46
CA GLU A 70 21.79 7.89 -29.30
C GLU A 70 23.10 7.71 -30.07
#